data_AF-A0A9C5ZNQ3-F1
#
_entry.id   AF-A0A9C5ZNQ3-F1
#
_cell.length_a   1.000
_cell.length_b   1.000
_cell.length_c   1.000
_cell.angle_alpha   90.00
_cell.angle_beta   90.00
_cell.angle_gamma   90.00
#
_symmetry.space_group_name_H-M   'P 1'
#
loop_
_entity.id
_entity.type
_entity.pdbx_description
1 polymer ?
#
loop_
_entity_poly.entity_id
_entity_poly.type
_entity_poly.pdbx_seq_one_letter_code
_entity_poly.pdbx_strand_id
1 'polypeptide(L)'
;MADYFHFRKYEKYKRSMFNNLQLPNEKFEVREPFKQAFITEGYQKDMLENMFPSLTEELNINNYTIRFGTLLHLEEMEWLGNIRKHNRERGHFTRKGRYYLRLTIENEKLSECRPSLVIGDIIKAKDPWTDSENAEHTYEGVIHKGLFNRILLKFDANFQQKYSGENYHLEFYFSRYGYREQHHAVLRAIKNLSEQFLFPSGARTRGCPQLNIHFDEHRDQTIEEDSREAEILTQLDDLLPQSRTQAKTHGISFRGIRSEDMQEEASPSWCNFYEAKQVFLMTVKLYRKNIKSESIGIITPYEKQVKRLRKLFDDADVAMAKIGIVEDSQGQEREIILISTVRSSKELIPSDVRHGLGFNKNKDVLLLDPYWYLIIKHCVDNDAYIGRDLPELSVTFM
;
A
#
# COMPACT_ATOMS: atom_id res chain seq x y z
N MET A 1 -7.39 6.10 31.75
CA MET A 1 -8.51 5.13 31.93
C MET A 1 -9.55 5.23 30.81
N ALA A 2 -9.89 6.42 30.30
CA ALA A 2 -10.85 6.58 29.21
C ALA A 2 -10.55 5.73 27.96
N ASP A 3 -9.28 5.65 27.53
CA ASP A 3 -8.86 4.90 26.33
C ASP A 3 -9.17 3.39 26.42
N TYR A 4 -9.14 2.84 27.64
CA TYR A 4 -9.43 1.43 27.90
C TYR A 4 -10.92 1.10 27.68
N PHE A 5 -11.81 2.05 27.99
CA PHE A 5 -13.25 1.90 27.78
C PHE A 5 -13.63 2.12 26.30
N HIS A 6 -13.00 3.08 25.62
CA HIS A 6 -13.25 3.30 24.20
C HIS A 6 -12.80 2.09 23.35
N PHE A 7 -11.67 1.47 23.70
CA PHE A 7 -11.16 0.27 23.04
C PHE A 7 -12.05 -0.96 23.25
N ARG A 8 -12.54 -1.20 24.49
CA ARG A 8 -13.52 -2.29 24.73
C ARG A 8 -14.82 -2.10 23.95
N LYS A 9 -15.28 -0.86 23.76
CA LYS A 9 -16.49 -0.59 22.95
C LYS A 9 -16.25 -0.92 21.47
N TYR A 10 -15.05 -0.64 20.94
CA TYR A 10 -14.64 -1.01 19.58
C TYR A 10 -14.47 -2.52 19.39
N GLU A 11 -13.85 -3.22 20.35
CA GLU A 11 -13.75 -4.69 20.34
C GLU A 11 -15.11 -5.38 20.43
N LYS A 12 -16.03 -4.85 21.25
CA LYS A 12 -17.39 -5.40 21.37
C LYS A 12 -18.22 -5.12 20.11
N TYR A 13 -18.06 -3.96 19.47
CA TYR A 13 -18.69 -3.67 18.17
C TYR A 13 -18.15 -4.58 17.06
N LYS A 14 -16.82 -4.80 16.98
CA LYS A 14 -16.24 -5.80 16.08
C LYS A 14 -16.80 -7.19 16.38
N ARG A 15 -16.56 -7.77 17.56
CA ARG A 15 -17.05 -9.12 17.89
C ARG A 15 -18.56 -9.31 17.71
N SER A 16 -19.38 -8.28 17.96
CA SER A 16 -20.83 -8.35 17.78
C SER A 16 -21.30 -8.27 16.32
N MET A 17 -20.57 -7.63 15.41
CA MET A 17 -20.84 -7.71 13.97
C MET A 17 -20.29 -9.01 13.37
N PHE A 18 -19.08 -9.40 13.77
CA PHE A 18 -18.30 -10.45 13.09
C PHE A 18 -18.62 -11.88 13.55
N ASN A 19 -19.40 -12.09 14.61
CA ASN A 19 -19.90 -13.42 14.98
C ASN A 19 -20.93 -13.99 13.99
N ASN A 20 -21.56 -13.16 13.13
CA ASN A 20 -22.63 -13.58 12.22
C ASN A 20 -22.14 -13.98 10.81
N LEU A 21 -20.83 -13.90 10.54
CA LEU A 21 -20.20 -14.51 9.36
C LEU A 21 -19.06 -15.44 9.79
N GLN A 22 -19.41 -16.64 10.24
CA GLN A 22 -18.48 -17.77 10.20
C GLN A 22 -18.25 -18.16 8.73
N LEU A 23 -17.24 -17.55 8.09
CA LEU A 23 -16.70 -18.04 6.83
C LEU A 23 -16.01 -19.39 7.12
N PRO A 24 -16.37 -20.49 6.41
CA PRO A 24 -15.74 -21.79 6.65
C PRO A 24 -14.23 -21.72 6.38
N ASN A 25 -13.41 -21.96 7.41
CA ASN A 25 -11.95 -21.87 7.34
C ASN A 25 -11.34 -22.73 6.21
N GLU A 26 -11.97 -23.86 5.91
CA GLU A 26 -11.50 -24.90 4.99
C GLU A 26 -11.77 -24.58 3.50
N LYS A 27 -12.71 -23.69 3.18
CA LYS A 27 -13.13 -23.47 1.77
C LYS A 27 -12.12 -22.70 0.91
N PHE A 28 -11.09 -22.13 1.53
CA PHE A 28 -10.13 -21.22 0.90
C PHE A 28 -8.68 -21.61 1.24
N GLU A 29 -8.41 -22.90 1.43
CA GLU A 29 -7.04 -23.38 1.53
C GLU A 29 -6.38 -23.45 0.16
N VAL A 30 -5.14 -22.97 0.07
CA VAL A 30 -4.27 -23.16 -1.10
C VAL A 30 -4.20 -24.67 -1.36
N ARG A 31 -4.69 -25.16 -2.50
CA ARG A 31 -4.74 -26.61 -2.77
C ARG A 31 -3.32 -27.18 -2.81
N GLU A 32 -3.11 -28.38 -2.27
CA GLU A 32 -1.80 -29.03 -2.19
C GLU A 32 -0.98 -29.04 -3.51
N PRO A 33 -1.58 -29.23 -4.71
CA PRO A 33 -0.82 -29.14 -5.96
C PRO A 33 -0.13 -27.79 -6.20
N PHE A 34 -0.72 -26.67 -5.74
CA PHE A 34 -0.05 -25.36 -5.78
C PHE A 34 1.12 -25.32 -4.80
N LYS A 35 0.91 -25.78 -3.56
CA LYS A 35 1.96 -25.82 -2.52
C LYS A 35 3.18 -26.61 -3.01
N GLN A 36 2.96 -27.76 -3.63
CA GLN A 36 4.04 -28.61 -4.16
C GLN A 36 4.77 -27.96 -5.34
N ALA A 37 4.05 -27.36 -6.29
CA ALA A 37 4.65 -26.67 -7.44
C ALA A 37 5.55 -25.50 -7.03
N PHE A 38 5.14 -24.71 -6.02
CA PHE A 38 5.93 -23.58 -5.49
C PHE A 38 7.21 -24.01 -4.78
N ILE A 39 7.16 -25.14 -4.05
CA ILE A 39 8.26 -25.58 -3.18
C ILE A 39 9.40 -26.20 -3.98
N THR A 40 9.12 -26.79 -5.14
CA THR A 40 10.05 -27.74 -5.78
C THR A 40 11.04 -27.05 -6.72
N GLU A 41 10.58 -26.18 -7.63
CA GLU A 41 11.44 -25.50 -8.61
C GLU A 41 10.94 -24.06 -8.87
N GLY A 42 11.87 -23.12 -9.06
CA GLY A 42 11.52 -21.72 -9.31
C GLY A 42 10.64 -21.56 -10.55
N TYR A 43 9.48 -20.92 -10.39
CA TYR A 43 8.38 -20.91 -11.35
C TYR A 43 8.79 -20.75 -12.82
N GLN A 44 8.40 -21.73 -13.63
CA GLN A 44 8.28 -21.56 -15.09
C GLN A 44 6.83 -21.27 -15.44
N LYS A 45 6.61 -20.20 -16.21
CA LYS A 45 5.29 -19.74 -16.67
C LYS A 45 4.49 -20.91 -17.29
N ASP A 46 5.14 -21.64 -18.19
CA ASP A 46 4.57 -22.75 -18.95
C ASP A 46 4.00 -23.86 -18.03
N MET A 47 4.59 -24.10 -16.86
CA MET A 47 4.06 -25.08 -15.89
C MET A 47 2.74 -24.62 -15.27
N LEU A 48 2.62 -23.33 -14.94
CA LEU A 48 1.38 -22.76 -14.40
C LEU A 48 0.27 -22.72 -15.46
N GLU A 49 0.62 -22.41 -16.71
CA GLU A 49 -0.34 -22.41 -17.83
C GLU A 49 -0.87 -23.81 -18.11
N ASN A 50 -0.02 -24.84 -18.04
CA ASN A 50 -0.43 -26.24 -18.16
C ASN A 50 -1.29 -26.73 -16.97
N MET A 51 -0.98 -26.30 -15.74
CA MET A 51 -1.75 -26.69 -14.55
C MET A 51 -3.10 -25.95 -14.44
N PHE A 52 -3.18 -24.71 -14.94
CA PHE A 52 -4.36 -23.85 -14.80
C PHE A 52 -4.71 -23.14 -16.12
N PRO A 53 -5.28 -23.85 -17.12
CA PRO A 53 -5.64 -23.29 -18.43
C PRO A 53 -6.49 -22.01 -18.36
N SER A 54 -7.31 -21.85 -17.32
CA SER A 54 -8.08 -20.63 -17.04
C SER A 54 -7.24 -19.34 -16.96
N LEU A 55 -5.90 -19.43 -16.80
CA LEU A 55 -4.97 -18.29 -16.83
C LEU A 55 -4.65 -17.81 -18.25
N THR A 56 -4.69 -18.68 -19.26
CA THR A 56 -4.37 -18.36 -20.66
C THR A 56 -5.59 -18.21 -21.55
N GLU A 57 -6.69 -18.91 -21.22
CA GLU A 57 -7.99 -18.77 -21.88
C GLU A 57 -8.50 -17.32 -21.91
N GLU A 58 -9.42 -17.00 -22.82
CA GLU A 58 -10.15 -15.73 -22.78
C GLU A 58 -11.07 -15.70 -21.54
N LEU A 59 -11.06 -14.59 -20.80
CA LEU A 59 -11.86 -14.43 -19.59
C LEU A 59 -13.36 -14.37 -19.95
N ASN A 60 -14.14 -15.27 -19.35
CA ASN A 60 -15.59 -15.38 -19.54
C ASN A 60 -16.28 -15.77 -18.24
N ILE A 61 -17.62 -15.75 -18.21
CA ILE A 61 -18.40 -16.02 -17.00
C ILE A 61 -18.11 -17.41 -16.38
N ASN A 62 -17.78 -18.41 -17.19
CA ASN A 62 -17.55 -19.77 -16.71
C ASN A 62 -16.17 -19.95 -16.07
N ASN A 63 -15.14 -19.24 -16.57
CA ASN A 63 -13.78 -19.31 -16.00
C ASN A 63 -13.46 -18.18 -15.01
N TYR A 64 -14.27 -17.11 -14.91
CA TYR A 64 -14.06 -15.96 -14.00
C TYR A 64 -13.64 -16.38 -12.57
N THR A 65 -14.45 -17.23 -11.94
CA THR A 65 -14.22 -17.64 -10.54
C THR A 65 -12.94 -18.45 -10.39
N ILE A 66 -12.62 -19.30 -11.38
CA ILE A 66 -11.44 -20.15 -11.36
C ILE A 66 -10.18 -19.33 -11.62
N ARG A 67 -10.21 -18.41 -12.61
CA ARG A 67 -9.07 -17.56 -12.95
C ARG A 67 -8.72 -16.59 -11.82
N PHE A 68 -9.68 -15.79 -11.34
CA PHE A 68 -9.41 -14.83 -10.28
C PHE A 68 -9.10 -15.53 -8.94
N GLY A 69 -9.75 -16.66 -8.65
CA GLY A 69 -9.37 -17.51 -7.52
C GLY A 69 -7.94 -18.03 -7.64
N THR A 70 -7.51 -18.47 -8.84
CA THR A 70 -6.13 -18.92 -9.09
C THR A 70 -5.12 -17.79 -8.92
N LEU A 71 -5.40 -16.60 -9.48
CA LEU A 71 -4.53 -15.42 -9.34
C LEU A 71 -4.36 -15.01 -7.86
N LEU A 72 -5.45 -14.98 -7.09
CA LEU A 72 -5.37 -14.70 -5.65
C LEU A 72 -4.54 -15.75 -4.89
N HIS A 73 -4.63 -17.04 -5.24
CA HIS A 73 -3.76 -18.05 -4.64
C HIS A 73 -2.28 -17.84 -5.00
N LEU A 74 -1.96 -17.49 -6.25
CA LEU A 74 -0.58 -17.19 -6.65
C LEU A 74 -0.02 -15.99 -5.88
N GLU A 75 -0.82 -14.93 -5.72
CA GLU A 75 -0.46 -13.75 -4.93
C GLU A 75 -0.24 -14.10 -3.45
N GLU A 76 -1.11 -14.89 -2.83
CA GLU A 76 -0.93 -15.40 -1.46
C GLU A 76 0.37 -16.19 -1.29
N MET A 77 0.77 -16.94 -2.30
CA MET A 77 1.98 -17.76 -2.25
C MET A 77 3.25 -16.94 -2.46
N GLU A 78 3.24 -15.96 -3.38
CA GLU A 78 4.33 -14.99 -3.49
C GLU A 78 4.48 -14.20 -2.18
N TRP A 79 3.37 -13.76 -1.58
CA TRP A 79 3.36 -13.10 -0.27
C TRP A 79 3.87 -14.01 0.86
N LEU A 80 3.57 -15.32 0.81
CA LEU A 80 4.12 -16.32 1.74
C LEU A 80 5.64 -16.48 1.59
N GLY A 81 6.15 -16.60 0.36
CA GLY A 81 7.58 -16.68 0.09
C GLY A 81 8.31 -15.40 0.53
N ASN A 82 7.68 -14.25 0.29
CA ASN A 82 8.16 -12.95 0.69
C ASN A 82 8.21 -12.76 2.22
N ILE A 83 7.19 -13.19 2.99
CA ILE A 83 7.20 -13.02 4.46
C ILE A 83 8.13 -14.02 5.15
N ARG A 84 8.33 -15.21 4.56
CA ARG A 84 9.28 -16.21 5.04
C ARG A 84 10.74 -15.76 4.98
N LYS A 85 11.06 -14.68 4.27
CA LYS A 85 12.38 -14.03 4.32
C LYS A 85 12.76 -13.59 5.75
N HIS A 86 11.75 -13.30 6.59
CA HIS A 86 11.97 -12.94 7.98
C HIS A 86 12.23 -14.13 8.92
N ASN A 87 12.06 -15.39 8.46
CA ASN A 87 12.27 -16.59 9.27
C ASN A 87 13.67 -16.62 9.89
N ARG A 88 13.78 -17.09 11.13
CA ARG A 88 15.05 -17.15 11.88
C ARG A 88 15.21 -18.52 12.52
N GLU A 89 16.31 -19.21 12.23
CA GLU A 89 16.64 -20.51 12.87
C GLU A 89 16.77 -20.40 14.40
N ARG A 90 17.24 -19.24 14.88
CA ARG A 90 17.36 -18.92 16.30
C ARG A 90 16.93 -17.48 16.53
N GLY A 91 15.79 -17.30 17.18
CA GLY A 91 15.33 -16.02 17.69
C GLY A 91 14.86 -16.13 19.14
N HIS A 92 15.08 -15.09 19.91
CA HIS A 92 14.57 -14.97 21.28
C HIS A 92 13.74 -13.70 21.41
N PHE A 93 12.86 -13.68 22.39
CA PHE A 93 12.04 -12.53 22.72
C PHE A 93 12.56 -11.86 23.99
N THR A 94 12.23 -10.58 24.15
CA THR A 94 12.51 -9.83 25.37
C THR A 94 11.21 -9.30 25.96
N ARG A 95 11.02 -9.40 27.28
CA ARG A 95 9.79 -8.94 27.93
C ARG A 95 9.68 -7.41 27.86
N LYS A 96 8.53 -6.89 27.39
CA LYS A 96 8.23 -5.45 27.36
C LYS A 96 6.97 -5.15 28.17
N GLY A 97 7.17 -4.85 29.45
CA GLY A 97 6.08 -4.70 30.42
C GLY A 97 5.41 -6.05 30.72
N ARG A 98 4.17 -6.01 31.22
CA ARG A 98 3.44 -7.22 31.67
C ARG A 98 2.77 -8.03 30.56
N TYR A 99 2.58 -7.45 29.37
CA TYR A 99 1.62 -7.98 28.37
C TYR A 99 2.20 -8.27 26.99
N TYR A 100 3.48 -7.98 26.74
CA TYR A 100 4.08 -8.10 25.42
C TYR A 100 5.45 -8.78 25.48
N LEU A 101 5.67 -9.70 24.54
CA LEU A 101 7.01 -10.08 24.13
C LEU A 101 7.45 -9.19 22.96
N ARG A 102 8.74 -8.89 22.91
CA ARG A 102 9.37 -8.03 21.91
C ARG A 102 10.44 -8.82 21.16
N LEU A 103 10.25 -9.02 19.87
CA LEU A 103 11.29 -9.49 18.97
C LEU A 103 11.98 -8.27 18.34
N THR A 104 13.31 -8.23 18.36
CA THR A 104 14.07 -7.30 17.53
C THR A 104 14.27 -7.96 16.17
N ILE A 105 13.95 -7.27 15.09
CA ILE A 105 14.22 -7.74 13.73
C ILE A 105 15.52 -7.09 13.28
N GLU A 106 16.57 -7.89 13.23
CA GLU A 106 17.91 -7.43 12.89
C GLU A 106 18.07 -7.34 11.37
N ASN A 107 18.71 -6.24 10.93
CA ASN A 107 19.05 -5.90 9.54
C ASN A 107 17.88 -5.62 8.58
N GLU A 108 16.64 -5.52 9.06
CA GLU A 108 15.45 -5.28 8.22
C GLU A 108 14.57 -4.15 8.79
N LYS A 109 14.13 -3.20 7.94
CA LYS A 109 13.29 -2.07 8.35
C LYS A 109 11.81 -2.43 8.19
N LEU A 110 11.14 -2.59 9.33
CA LEU A 110 9.91 -3.41 9.46
C LEU A 110 8.68 -3.03 8.63
N SER A 111 8.52 -1.76 8.26
CA SER A 111 7.43 -1.29 7.40
C SER A 111 7.91 -0.77 6.05
N GLU A 112 9.13 -1.15 5.67
CA GLU A 112 9.73 -0.80 4.39
C GLU A 112 10.02 -2.05 3.59
N CYS A 113 10.42 -3.13 4.26
CA CYS A 113 10.26 -4.47 3.76
C CYS A 113 8.80 -4.69 3.32
N ARG A 114 8.60 -5.00 2.04
CA ARG A 114 7.40 -5.70 1.57
C ARG A 114 7.76 -7.20 1.57
N PRO A 115 7.02 -8.03 2.31
CA PRO A 115 5.75 -7.74 2.97
C PRO A 115 6.01 -7.15 4.36
N SER A 116 5.33 -6.05 4.69
CA SER A 116 5.55 -5.42 5.99
C SER A 116 4.92 -6.26 7.09
N LEU A 117 5.62 -6.46 8.20
CA LEU A 117 5.07 -7.18 9.35
C LEU A 117 4.02 -6.31 10.07
N VAL A 118 2.75 -6.67 9.89
CA VAL A 118 1.58 -5.88 10.32
C VAL A 118 0.87 -6.49 11.52
N ILE A 119 -0.07 -5.75 12.09
CA ILE A 119 -0.89 -6.21 13.21
C ILE A 119 -1.82 -7.33 12.71
N GLY A 120 -1.77 -8.48 13.38
CA GLY A 120 -2.54 -9.67 13.01
C GLY A 120 -1.74 -10.76 12.29
N ASP A 121 -0.50 -10.49 11.89
CA ASP A 121 0.41 -11.53 11.41
C ASP A 121 0.83 -12.47 12.55
N ILE A 122 1.21 -13.69 12.17
CA ILE A 122 1.45 -14.82 13.07
C ILE A 122 2.93 -15.22 13.01
N ILE A 123 3.50 -15.48 14.18
CA ILE A 123 4.85 -16.02 14.34
C ILE A 123 4.70 -17.35 15.06
N LYS A 124 5.16 -18.43 14.45
CA LYS A 124 5.25 -19.74 15.09
C LYS A 124 6.66 -19.90 15.67
N ALA A 125 6.73 -20.11 16.97
CA ALA A 125 7.95 -20.42 17.69
C ALA A 125 8.00 -21.93 17.94
N LYS A 126 8.96 -22.62 17.31
CA LYS A 126 9.20 -24.07 17.47
C LYS A 126 10.45 -24.30 18.30
N ASP A 127 10.37 -25.20 19.28
CA ASP A 127 11.53 -25.56 20.08
C ASP A 127 12.57 -26.27 19.18
N PRO A 128 13.81 -25.77 19.07
CA PRO A 128 14.81 -26.36 18.20
C PRO A 128 15.38 -27.69 18.72
N TRP A 129 14.98 -28.13 19.93
CA TRP A 129 15.47 -29.35 20.57
C TRP A 129 14.43 -30.47 20.71
N THR A 130 13.18 -30.26 20.27
CA THR A 130 12.19 -31.35 20.23
C THR A 130 12.39 -32.25 19.01
N ASP A 131 12.76 -33.51 19.26
CA ASP A 131 12.76 -34.56 18.24
C ASP A 131 11.37 -34.75 17.62
N SER A 132 11.35 -35.12 16.34
CA SER A 132 10.19 -35.06 15.44
C SER A 132 8.97 -35.93 15.84
N GLU A 133 9.11 -36.81 16.82
CA GLU A 133 8.01 -37.64 17.34
C GLU A 133 7.14 -36.92 18.39
N ASN A 134 7.65 -35.86 19.04
CA ASN A 134 6.94 -35.07 20.05
C ASN A 134 6.75 -33.60 19.62
N ALA A 135 6.34 -33.39 18.35
CA ALA A 135 6.22 -32.09 17.68
C ALA A 135 5.12 -31.12 18.22
N GLU A 136 4.64 -31.34 19.45
CA GLU A 136 3.46 -30.68 20.03
C GLU A 136 3.72 -29.23 20.50
N HIS A 137 4.98 -28.82 20.65
CA HIS A 137 5.38 -27.56 21.26
C HIS A 137 5.67 -26.45 20.23
N THR A 138 4.75 -26.26 19.29
CA THR A 138 4.71 -25.07 18.42
C THR A 138 3.83 -23.99 19.05
N TYR A 139 4.40 -22.86 19.44
CA TYR A 139 3.68 -21.74 20.06
C TYR A 139 3.33 -20.68 19.02
N GLU A 140 2.08 -20.22 19.00
CA GLU A 140 1.62 -19.19 18.07
C GLU A 140 1.53 -17.82 18.72
N GLY A 141 2.30 -16.87 18.21
CA GLY A 141 2.34 -15.48 18.65
C GLY A 141 1.75 -14.55 17.60
N VAL A 142 0.83 -13.66 18.00
CA VAL A 142 0.22 -12.67 17.10
C VAL A 142 0.89 -11.31 17.27
N ILE A 143 1.30 -10.69 16.15
CA ILE A 143 1.84 -9.33 16.13
C ILE A 143 0.73 -8.35 16.53
N HIS A 144 0.98 -7.59 17.59
CA HIS A 144 0.07 -6.58 18.13
C HIS A 144 0.52 -5.14 17.82
N LYS A 145 1.80 -4.91 17.53
CA LYS A 145 2.33 -3.60 17.14
C LYS A 145 3.68 -3.71 16.43
N GLY A 146 3.83 -3.08 15.26
CA GLY A 146 5.13 -2.77 14.66
C GLY A 146 5.75 -1.51 15.25
N LEU A 147 7.05 -1.54 15.53
CA LEU A 147 7.93 -0.41 15.88
C LEU A 147 9.11 -0.40 14.90
N PHE A 148 10.07 0.54 15.03
CA PHE A 148 11.12 0.75 14.03
C PHE A 148 11.87 -0.53 13.58
N ASN A 149 12.60 -1.16 14.50
CA ASN A 149 13.34 -2.40 14.26
C ASN A 149 12.86 -3.54 15.18
N ARG A 150 11.64 -3.42 15.74
CA ARG A 150 11.08 -4.38 16.71
C ARG A 150 9.60 -4.54 16.51
N ILE A 151 9.09 -5.72 16.79
CA ILE A 151 7.65 -6.01 16.87
C ILE A 151 7.28 -6.34 18.31
N LEU A 152 6.07 -5.95 18.72
CA LEU A 152 5.44 -6.38 19.95
C LEU A 152 4.36 -7.40 19.62
N LEU A 153 4.46 -8.56 20.25
CA LEU A 153 3.61 -9.71 20.02
C LEU A 153 3.10 -10.29 21.34
N LYS A 154 2.08 -11.13 21.26
CA LYS A 154 1.57 -11.93 22.36
C LYS A 154 1.34 -13.36 21.90
N PHE A 155 1.78 -14.31 22.71
CA PHE A 155 1.44 -15.71 22.58
C PHE A 155 0.21 -16.05 23.42
N ASP A 156 -0.17 -17.32 23.42
CA ASP A 156 -1.06 -17.90 24.43
C ASP A 156 -0.57 -17.62 25.85
N ALA A 157 -1.49 -17.67 26.82
CA ALA A 157 -1.20 -17.30 28.20
C ALA A 157 -0.17 -18.22 28.89
N ASN A 158 -0.01 -19.47 28.47
CA ASN A 158 0.91 -20.42 29.09
C ASN A 158 2.35 -20.12 28.64
N PHE A 159 2.58 -19.98 27.33
CA PHE A 159 3.90 -19.60 26.81
C PHE A 159 4.30 -18.20 27.30
N GLN A 160 3.40 -17.21 27.15
CA GLN A 160 3.63 -15.81 27.53
C GLN A 160 4.03 -15.65 29.02
N GLN A 161 3.54 -16.55 29.90
CA GLN A 161 3.91 -16.55 31.32
C GLN A 161 5.20 -17.30 31.60
N LYS A 162 5.40 -18.48 31.01
CA LYS A 162 6.56 -19.36 31.27
C LYS A 162 7.86 -18.86 30.62
N TYR A 163 7.78 -18.25 29.43
CA TYR A 163 8.93 -17.85 28.62
C TYR A 163 9.96 -17.01 29.39
N SER A 164 11.18 -17.51 29.55
CA SER A 164 12.23 -16.90 30.39
C SER A 164 13.37 -16.24 29.59
N GLY A 165 13.47 -16.51 28.29
CA GLY A 165 14.50 -15.96 27.40
C GLY A 165 15.10 -16.96 26.42
N GLU A 166 14.45 -18.12 26.26
CA GLU A 166 14.89 -19.25 25.45
C GLU A 166 14.90 -18.89 23.95
N ASN A 167 15.72 -19.59 23.17
CA ASN A 167 15.76 -19.44 21.72
C ASN A 167 14.80 -20.42 21.06
N TYR A 168 14.06 -19.94 20.06
CA TYR A 168 13.12 -20.70 19.25
C TYR A 168 13.48 -20.56 17.77
N HIS A 169 13.17 -21.58 16.97
CA HIS A 169 13.07 -21.43 15.52
C HIS A 169 11.78 -20.68 15.19
N LEU A 170 11.88 -19.60 14.42
CA LEU A 170 10.80 -18.65 14.17
C LEU A 170 10.35 -18.68 12.71
N GLU A 171 9.07 -19.00 12.50
CA GLU A 171 8.42 -18.99 11.19
C GLU A 171 7.34 -17.90 11.13
N PHE A 172 7.42 -17.03 10.13
CA PHE A 172 6.51 -15.91 9.94
C PHE A 172 5.41 -16.27 8.92
N TYR A 173 4.18 -15.87 9.24
CA TYR A 173 2.98 -16.09 8.45
C TYR A 173 2.14 -14.82 8.43
N PHE A 174 1.67 -14.44 7.26
CA PHE A 174 0.80 -13.27 7.13
C PHE A 174 -0.64 -13.60 7.53
N SER A 175 -1.41 -12.59 7.90
CA SER A 175 -2.85 -12.76 8.12
C SER A 175 -3.58 -13.04 6.80
N ARG A 176 -3.98 -14.30 6.56
CA ARG A 176 -4.81 -14.71 5.40
C ARG A 176 -6.23 -14.11 5.38
N TYR A 177 -6.59 -13.25 6.33
CA TYR A 177 -7.95 -12.70 6.45
C TYR A 177 -8.36 -11.87 5.22
N GLY A 178 -7.50 -10.96 4.75
CA GLY A 178 -7.79 -10.12 3.57
C GLY A 178 -8.04 -10.95 2.31
N TYR A 179 -7.15 -11.91 2.04
CA TYR A 179 -7.29 -12.84 0.91
C TYR A 179 -8.52 -13.74 1.01
N ARG A 180 -8.90 -14.21 2.21
CA ARG A 180 -10.15 -14.95 2.42
C ARG A 180 -11.39 -14.12 2.06
N GLU A 181 -11.42 -12.83 2.40
CA GLU A 181 -12.50 -11.92 1.99
C GLU A 181 -12.50 -11.69 0.47
N GLN A 182 -11.33 -11.55 -0.16
CA GLN A 182 -11.20 -11.43 -1.63
C GLN A 182 -11.68 -12.69 -2.36
N HIS A 183 -11.23 -13.89 -1.96
CA HIS A 183 -11.73 -15.17 -2.51
C HIS A 183 -13.24 -15.31 -2.33
N HIS A 184 -13.76 -14.93 -1.17
CA HIS A 184 -15.18 -14.95 -0.88
C HIS A 184 -15.97 -13.95 -1.73
N ALA A 185 -15.41 -12.78 -2.04
CA ALA A 185 -15.98 -11.82 -2.97
C ALA A 185 -15.99 -12.37 -4.41
N VAL A 186 -14.90 -12.99 -4.88
CA VAL A 186 -14.82 -13.66 -6.20
C VAL A 186 -15.87 -14.77 -6.32
N LEU A 187 -16.00 -15.66 -5.32
CA LEU A 187 -17.05 -16.70 -5.31
C LEU A 187 -18.47 -16.14 -5.38
N ARG A 188 -18.71 -14.96 -4.79
CA ARG A 188 -20.03 -14.31 -4.79
C ARG A 188 -20.29 -13.42 -6.00
N ALA A 189 -19.26 -13.05 -6.75
CA ALA A 189 -19.35 -12.12 -7.87
C ALA A 189 -20.42 -12.57 -8.87
N ILE A 190 -20.30 -13.78 -9.44
CA ILE A 190 -21.25 -14.31 -10.45
C ILE A 190 -22.70 -14.37 -9.94
N LYS A 191 -22.90 -14.61 -8.63
CA LYS A 191 -24.25 -14.73 -8.04
C LYS A 191 -24.89 -13.37 -7.75
N ASN A 192 -24.10 -12.39 -7.33
CA ASN A 192 -24.58 -11.11 -6.82
C ASN A 192 -24.45 -9.97 -7.84
N LEU A 193 -23.54 -10.11 -8.80
CA LEU A 193 -23.31 -9.22 -9.92
C LEU A 193 -23.75 -9.98 -11.18
N SER A 194 -24.55 -9.35 -12.04
CA SER A 194 -25.03 -10.02 -13.24
C SER A 194 -23.89 -10.27 -14.23
N GLU A 195 -24.06 -11.22 -15.14
CA GLU A 195 -23.14 -11.43 -16.26
C GLU A 195 -22.90 -10.13 -17.04
N GLN A 196 -23.96 -9.35 -17.31
CA GLN A 196 -23.85 -8.04 -17.97
C GLN A 196 -23.07 -6.97 -17.17
N PHE A 197 -22.88 -7.16 -15.86
CA PHE A 197 -22.06 -6.29 -15.02
C PHE A 197 -20.59 -6.69 -15.06
N LEU A 198 -20.30 -8.00 -15.00
CA LEU A 198 -18.93 -8.53 -15.06
C LEU A 198 -18.37 -8.55 -16.49
N PHE A 199 -19.24 -8.76 -17.47
CA PHE A 199 -18.97 -8.92 -18.90
C PHE A 199 -19.96 -8.09 -19.72
N PRO A 200 -19.80 -6.75 -19.75
CA PRO A 200 -20.70 -5.87 -20.50
C PRO A 200 -20.54 -6.09 -22.01
N SER A 201 -21.50 -6.81 -22.61
CA SER A 201 -21.58 -7.05 -24.07
C SER A 201 -22.17 -5.88 -24.87
N GLY A 202 -22.58 -4.81 -24.21
CA GLY A 202 -23.08 -3.58 -24.83
C GLY A 202 -23.61 -2.59 -23.80
N ALA A 203 -23.51 -1.30 -24.10
CA ALA A 203 -24.02 -0.24 -23.24
C ALA A 203 -25.56 -0.13 -23.37
N ARG A 204 -26.30 -0.60 -22.35
CA ARG A 204 -27.73 -0.31 -22.24
C ARG A 204 -27.93 1.11 -21.72
N THR A 205 -28.19 2.05 -22.63
CA THR A 205 -28.67 3.38 -22.26
C THR A 205 -29.99 3.25 -21.47
N ARG A 206 -30.10 3.98 -20.37
CA ARG A 206 -31.37 4.08 -19.63
C ARG A 206 -32.29 5.02 -20.40
N GLY A 207 -33.58 4.71 -20.46
CA GLY A 207 -34.59 5.57 -21.13
C GLY A 207 -34.66 7.00 -20.57
N CYS A 208 -34.18 7.20 -19.34
CA CYS A 208 -33.75 8.51 -18.84
C CYS A 208 -32.30 8.40 -18.34
N PRO A 209 -31.37 9.26 -18.80
CA PRO A 209 -30.03 9.33 -18.23
C PRO A 209 -30.07 9.62 -16.73
N GLN A 210 -29.22 8.99 -15.92
CA GLN A 210 -29.02 9.43 -14.53
C GLN A 210 -28.32 10.80 -14.47
N LEU A 211 -27.53 11.11 -15.50
CA LEU A 211 -26.91 12.40 -15.75
C LEU A 211 -26.99 12.65 -17.26
N ASN A 212 -27.55 13.77 -17.69
CA ASN A 212 -27.70 14.08 -19.11
C ASN A 212 -26.50 14.90 -19.59
N ILE A 213 -25.37 14.22 -19.81
CA ILE A 213 -24.13 14.84 -20.29
C ILE A 213 -24.23 14.96 -21.82
N HIS A 214 -24.24 16.18 -22.34
CA HIS A 214 -23.98 16.41 -23.76
C HIS A 214 -22.49 16.33 -24.02
N PHE A 215 -22.07 15.31 -24.78
CA PHE A 215 -20.76 15.27 -25.38
C PHE A 215 -20.87 15.88 -26.78
N ASP A 216 -20.14 16.96 -27.02
CA ASP A 216 -20.07 17.59 -28.33
C ASP A 216 -19.12 16.77 -29.22
N GLU A 217 -19.65 16.09 -30.25
CA GLU A 217 -18.91 15.09 -31.05
C GLU A 217 -17.82 15.69 -31.95
N HIS A 218 -17.59 17.01 -31.86
CA HIS A 218 -16.53 17.75 -32.55
C HIS A 218 -15.31 18.08 -31.66
N ARG A 219 -15.24 17.55 -30.44
CA ARG A 219 -14.10 17.74 -29.53
C ARG A 219 -12.94 16.83 -29.91
N ASP A 220 -12.01 17.35 -30.70
CA ASP A 220 -10.64 16.84 -30.82
C ASP A 220 -10.01 16.67 -29.42
N GLN A 221 -9.00 15.80 -29.28
CA GLN A 221 -8.28 15.58 -28.02
C GLN A 221 -7.33 16.73 -27.63
N THR A 222 -7.63 17.95 -28.06
CA THR A 222 -7.13 19.15 -27.40
C THR A 222 -7.79 19.26 -26.03
N ILE A 223 -7.03 19.66 -25.02
CA ILE A 223 -7.63 20.22 -23.80
C ILE A 223 -8.32 21.49 -24.26
N GLU A 224 -9.64 21.48 -24.35
CA GLU A 224 -10.42 22.67 -24.70
C GLU A 224 -10.03 23.82 -23.78
N GLU A 225 -9.93 25.03 -24.34
CA GLU A 225 -9.63 26.23 -23.55
C GLU A 225 -10.72 26.51 -22.49
N ASP A 226 -11.92 25.94 -22.69
CA ASP A 226 -13.11 26.01 -21.82
C ASP A 226 -13.33 24.73 -20.96
N SER A 227 -12.36 23.81 -20.85
CA SER A 227 -12.51 22.62 -19.99
C SER A 227 -12.47 22.98 -18.50
N ARG A 228 -13.12 22.18 -17.64
CA ARG A 228 -13.06 22.34 -16.17
C ARG A 228 -11.61 22.31 -15.65
N GLU A 229 -10.78 21.47 -16.25
CA GLU A 229 -9.35 21.39 -15.95
C GLU A 229 -8.64 22.68 -16.38
N ALA A 230 -8.96 23.24 -17.56
CA ALA A 230 -8.42 24.53 -18.01
C ALA A 230 -8.88 25.71 -17.12
N GLU A 231 -10.13 25.71 -16.63
CA GLU A 231 -10.62 26.67 -15.64
C GLU A 231 -9.81 26.59 -14.34
N ILE A 232 -9.59 25.38 -13.81
CA ILE A 232 -8.80 25.15 -12.59
C ILE A 232 -7.34 25.57 -12.80
N LEU A 233 -6.73 25.24 -13.94
CA LEU A 233 -5.36 25.66 -14.22
C LEU A 233 -5.24 27.19 -14.33
N THR A 234 -6.21 27.85 -14.97
CA THR A 234 -6.28 29.33 -15.05
C THR A 234 -6.47 29.96 -13.67
N GLN A 235 -7.29 29.36 -12.80
CA GLN A 235 -7.51 29.79 -11.41
C GLN A 235 -6.26 29.65 -10.53
N LEU A 236 -5.39 28.68 -10.85
CA LEU A 236 -4.19 28.31 -10.10
C LEU A 236 -2.87 28.79 -10.72
N ASP A 237 -2.92 29.54 -11.82
CA ASP A 237 -1.77 29.99 -12.62
C ASP A 237 -0.64 30.59 -11.75
N ASP A 238 -0.96 31.47 -10.81
CA ASP A 238 -0.01 32.12 -9.89
C ASP A 238 0.60 31.19 -8.80
N LEU A 239 0.06 29.97 -8.65
CA LEU A 239 0.59 28.94 -7.75
C LEU A 239 1.45 27.90 -8.47
N LEU A 240 1.27 27.78 -9.79
CA LEU A 240 2.01 26.88 -10.67
C LEU A 240 3.38 27.48 -11.08
N PRO A 241 4.29 26.67 -11.64
CA PRO A 241 5.47 27.18 -12.33
C PRO A 241 5.07 28.20 -13.41
N GLN A 242 5.79 29.31 -13.47
CA GLN A 242 5.54 30.39 -14.41
C GLN A 242 6.60 30.35 -15.50
N SER A 243 6.20 29.95 -16.72
CA SER A 243 7.06 29.92 -17.91
C SER A 243 6.36 30.53 -19.12
N ARG A 244 7.16 31.05 -20.06
CA ARG A 244 6.70 31.55 -21.36
C ARG A 244 6.52 30.46 -22.41
N THR A 245 7.08 29.28 -22.15
CA THR A 245 7.14 28.12 -23.06
C THR A 245 6.29 26.95 -22.57
N GLN A 246 5.89 26.95 -21.30
CA GLN A 246 4.88 26.02 -20.76
C GLN A 246 3.49 26.33 -21.31
N ALA A 247 2.78 25.31 -21.79
CA ALA A 247 1.37 25.45 -22.18
C ALA A 247 0.50 25.74 -20.95
N LYS A 248 -0.48 26.64 -21.07
CA LYS A 248 -1.43 26.96 -19.98
C LYS A 248 -2.27 25.75 -19.53
N THR A 249 -2.39 24.74 -20.38
CA THR A 249 -3.07 23.47 -20.13
C THR A 249 -2.18 22.42 -19.43
N HIS A 250 -0.94 22.77 -19.05
CA HIS A 250 0.01 21.85 -18.43
C HIS A 250 -0.26 21.66 -16.91
N GLY A 251 -1.01 20.61 -16.57
CA GLY A 251 -1.47 20.35 -15.20
C GLY A 251 -0.55 19.52 -14.29
N ILE A 252 0.67 19.20 -14.71
CA ILE A 252 1.66 18.47 -13.89
C ILE A 252 2.77 19.45 -13.47
N SER A 253 3.31 19.33 -12.26
CA SER A 253 4.54 20.04 -11.90
C SER A 253 5.34 19.26 -10.87
N PHE A 254 6.67 19.39 -10.92
CA PHE A 254 7.57 18.71 -9.99
C PHE A 254 8.38 19.73 -9.20
N ARG A 255 8.23 19.71 -7.86
CA ARG A 255 9.05 20.53 -6.96
C ARG A 255 10.18 19.73 -6.34
N GLY A 256 11.41 20.01 -6.77
CA GLY A 256 12.63 19.54 -6.12
C GLY A 256 12.79 20.13 -4.73
N ILE A 257 12.79 19.27 -3.72
CA ILE A 257 12.97 19.63 -2.31
C ILE A 257 14.30 19.08 -1.81
N ARG A 258 15.10 19.92 -1.13
CA ARG A 258 16.32 19.51 -0.42
C ARG A 258 16.04 19.53 1.08
N SER A 259 15.77 18.36 1.63
CA SER A 259 15.61 18.11 3.07
C SER A 259 15.92 16.65 3.37
N GLU A 260 16.22 16.36 4.63
CA GLU A 260 16.52 15.00 5.09
C GLU A 260 15.24 14.27 5.53
N ASP A 261 15.11 13.00 5.15
CA ASP A 261 14.07 12.11 5.66
C ASP A 261 14.45 11.58 7.06
N MET A 262 13.45 11.50 7.94
CA MET A 262 13.64 11.10 9.34
C MET A 262 12.73 9.94 9.73
N GLN A 263 13.23 9.10 10.63
CA GLN A 263 12.54 7.95 11.21
C GLN A 263 12.63 8.03 12.74
N GLU A 264 11.52 7.82 13.43
CA GLU A 264 11.48 7.81 14.90
C GLU A 264 11.56 6.37 15.42
N GLU A 265 12.27 6.10 16.52
CA GLU A 265 12.33 4.74 17.11
C GLU A 265 10.95 4.11 17.37
N ALA A 266 9.94 4.94 17.65
CA ALA A 266 8.57 4.53 17.90
C ALA A 266 7.78 4.11 16.65
N SER A 267 8.31 4.29 15.44
CA SER A 267 7.62 4.06 14.16
C SER A 267 8.57 3.54 13.07
N PRO A 268 8.26 2.43 12.39
CA PRO A 268 9.06 1.94 11.25
C PRO A 268 8.88 2.73 9.96
N SER A 269 7.88 3.61 9.88
CA SER A 269 7.61 4.41 8.70
C SER A 269 8.30 5.79 8.79
N TRP A 270 8.71 6.34 7.64
CA TRP A 270 9.46 7.59 7.51
C TRP A 270 8.58 8.81 7.33
N CYS A 271 9.16 9.97 7.60
CA CYS A 271 8.55 11.25 7.28
C CYS A 271 9.63 12.29 6.95
N ASN A 272 9.30 13.18 6.04
CA ASN A 272 10.13 14.31 5.67
C ASN A 272 9.39 15.55 6.14
N PHE A 273 9.83 16.10 7.27
CA PHE A 273 9.12 17.18 7.97
C PHE A 273 9.00 18.45 7.14
N TYR A 274 10.04 18.76 6.35
CA TYR A 274 10.04 19.93 5.49
C TYR A 274 9.11 19.73 4.28
N GLU A 275 9.14 18.54 3.66
CA GLU A 275 8.22 18.19 2.58
C GLU A 275 6.76 18.18 3.04
N ALA A 276 6.46 17.58 4.20
CA ALA A 276 5.12 17.60 4.78
C ALA A 276 4.62 19.04 5.00
N LYS A 277 5.50 19.94 5.45
CA LYS A 277 5.20 21.37 5.58
C LYS A 277 4.98 22.03 4.22
N GLN A 278 5.75 21.69 3.18
CA GLN A 278 5.55 22.23 1.83
C GLN A 278 4.22 21.79 1.21
N VAL A 279 3.85 20.52 1.38
CA VAL A 279 2.55 19.97 0.92
C VAL A 279 1.40 20.65 1.66
N PHE A 280 1.46 20.74 3.00
CA PHE A 280 0.48 21.47 3.81
C PHE A 280 0.33 22.93 3.36
N LEU A 281 1.45 23.66 3.20
CA LEU A 281 1.43 25.05 2.73
C LEU A 281 0.86 25.19 1.31
N MET A 282 1.06 24.20 0.44
CA MET A 282 0.43 24.17 -0.88
C MET A 282 -1.08 23.98 -0.76
N THR A 283 -1.56 23.03 0.07
CA THR A 283 -3.00 22.85 0.30
C THR A 283 -3.66 24.11 0.84
N VAL A 284 -3.03 24.81 1.78
CA VAL A 284 -3.54 26.09 2.31
C VAL A 284 -3.56 27.20 1.24
N LYS A 285 -2.64 27.18 0.26
CA LYS A 285 -2.71 28.08 -0.91
C LYS A 285 -3.88 27.74 -1.84
N LEU A 286 -4.13 26.45 -2.09
CA LEU A 286 -5.29 25.98 -2.86
C LEU A 286 -6.63 26.38 -2.19
N TYR A 287 -6.72 26.28 -0.86
CA TYR A 287 -7.89 26.75 -0.11
C TYR A 287 -8.12 28.27 -0.25
N ARG A 288 -7.05 29.08 -0.29
CA ARG A 288 -7.16 30.53 -0.57
C ARG A 288 -7.59 30.84 -2.01
N LYS A 289 -7.53 29.86 -2.92
CA LYS A 289 -8.09 29.93 -4.27
C LYS A 289 -9.52 29.40 -4.35
N ASN A 290 -10.21 29.19 -3.22
CA ASN A 290 -11.56 28.61 -3.13
C ASN A 290 -11.66 27.14 -3.60
N ILE A 291 -10.54 26.43 -3.74
CA ILE A 291 -10.58 24.97 -3.92
C ILE A 291 -11.01 24.33 -2.60
N LYS A 292 -11.95 23.38 -2.65
CA LYS A 292 -12.50 22.72 -1.45
C LYS A 292 -11.63 21.56 -0.98
N SER A 293 -11.76 21.18 0.29
CA SER A 293 -11.08 20.01 0.88
C SER A 293 -11.40 18.70 0.16
N GLU A 294 -12.62 18.56 -0.36
CA GLU A 294 -13.10 17.35 -1.01
C GLU A 294 -12.47 17.15 -2.39
N SER A 295 -12.03 18.22 -3.03
CA SER A 295 -11.37 18.25 -4.35
C SER A 295 -9.90 17.83 -4.31
N ILE A 296 -9.29 17.74 -3.12
CA ILE A 296 -7.84 17.54 -2.95
C ILE A 296 -7.54 16.17 -2.33
N GLY A 297 -6.72 15.38 -3.03
CA GLY A 297 -6.06 14.19 -2.50
C GLY A 297 -4.60 14.47 -2.15
N ILE A 298 -4.13 13.94 -1.02
CA ILE A 298 -2.72 13.97 -0.62
C ILE A 298 -2.24 12.54 -0.43
N ILE A 299 -1.33 12.10 -1.30
CA ILE A 299 -0.87 10.71 -1.37
C ILE A 299 0.60 10.63 -0.97
N THR A 300 0.96 9.64 -0.17
CA THR A 300 2.35 9.37 0.20
C THR A 300 2.56 7.89 0.54
N PRO A 301 3.68 7.26 0.15
CA PRO A 301 3.89 5.83 0.43
C PRO A 301 4.19 5.52 1.91
N TYR A 302 4.26 6.54 2.78
CA TYR A 302 4.66 6.38 4.19
C TYR A 302 3.57 6.80 5.19
N GLU A 303 3.06 5.84 5.94
CA GLU A 303 2.07 6.01 7.02
C GLU A 303 2.48 7.05 8.09
N LYS A 304 3.78 7.21 8.36
CA LYS A 304 4.27 8.25 9.28
C LYS A 304 4.20 9.65 8.66
N GLN A 305 4.41 9.79 7.35
CA GLN A 305 4.15 11.02 6.61
C GLN A 305 2.65 11.37 6.61
N VAL A 306 1.75 10.40 6.40
CA VAL A 306 0.28 10.59 6.54
C VAL A 306 -0.06 11.16 7.92
N LYS A 307 0.44 10.54 9.00
CA LYS A 307 0.23 11.02 10.38
C LYS A 307 0.81 12.41 10.61
N ARG A 308 1.98 12.72 10.06
CA ARG A 308 2.61 14.04 10.21
C ARG A 308 1.83 15.12 9.47
N LEU A 309 1.36 14.83 8.26
CA LEU A 309 0.49 15.69 7.47
C LEU A 309 -0.81 15.96 8.21
N ARG A 310 -1.57 14.93 8.61
CA ARG A 310 -2.83 15.08 9.37
C ARG A 310 -2.65 15.98 10.59
N LYS A 311 -1.61 15.74 11.39
CA LYS A 311 -1.28 16.61 12.53
C LYS A 311 -1.06 18.08 12.14
N LEU A 312 -0.49 18.40 10.98
CA LEU A 312 -0.35 19.80 10.53
C LEU A 312 -1.69 20.47 10.20
N PHE A 313 -2.68 19.72 9.71
CA PHE A 313 -4.05 20.23 9.52
C PHE A 313 -4.77 20.39 10.87
N ASP A 314 -4.66 19.38 11.75
CA ASP A 314 -5.25 19.42 13.10
C ASP A 314 -4.67 20.56 13.96
N ASP A 315 -3.34 20.71 14.01
CA ASP A 315 -2.63 21.75 14.77
C ASP A 315 -2.95 23.18 14.25
N ALA A 316 -3.43 23.31 13.01
CA ALA A 316 -3.73 24.59 12.35
C ALA A 316 -5.23 24.91 12.22
N ASP A 317 -6.11 24.02 12.70
CA ASP A 317 -7.58 24.14 12.64
C ASP A 317 -8.11 24.45 11.23
N VAL A 318 -7.62 23.71 10.22
CA VAL A 318 -8.05 23.83 8.82
C VAL A 318 -8.72 22.56 8.30
N ALA A 319 -9.63 22.72 7.35
CA ALA A 319 -10.35 21.61 6.72
C ALA A 319 -9.38 20.53 6.20
N MET A 320 -9.63 19.27 6.58
CA MET A 320 -8.75 18.14 6.28
C MET A 320 -8.98 17.63 4.85
N ALA A 321 -7.97 17.74 3.98
CA ALA A 321 -7.95 17.07 2.68
C ALA A 321 -7.97 15.54 2.81
N LYS A 322 -8.25 14.79 1.73
CA LYS A 322 -8.14 13.31 1.75
C LYS A 322 -6.66 12.91 1.75
N ILE A 323 -6.11 12.68 2.95
CA ILE A 323 -4.72 12.21 3.13
C ILE A 323 -4.69 10.69 3.32
N GLY A 324 -3.83 9.97 2.60
CA GLY A 324 -3.69 8.52 2.76
C GLY A 324 -2.42 7.96 2.15
N ILE A 325 -2.19 6.67 2.42
CA ILE A 325 -1.28 5.86 1.60
C ILE A 325 -1.92 5.56 0.23
N VAL A 326 -1.13 5.01 -0.69
CA VAL A 326 -1.59 4.72 -2.06
C VAL A 326 -2.72 3.70 -2.03
N GLU A 327 -2.57 2.68 -1.19
CA GLU A 327 -3.53 1.61 -0.94
C GLU A 327 -4.88 2.14 -0.41
N ASP A 328 -4.87 3.17 0.45
CA ASP A 328 -6.08 3.85 0.99
C ASP A 328 -6.81 4.73 -0.04
N SER A 329 -6.20 4.91 -1.22
CA SER A 329 -6.61 5.86 -2.26
C SER A 329 -6.96 5.16 -3.59
N GLN A 330 -6.78 3.84 -3.68
CA GLN A 330 -7.11 3.07 -4.87
C GLN A 330 -8.61 3.14 -5.18
N GLY A 331 -8.96 3.45 -6.43
CA GLY A 331 -10.34 3.65 -6.86
C GLY A 331 -10.99 4.96 -6.39
N GLN A 332 -10.19 5.96 -5.96
CA GLN A 332 -10.68 7.30 -5.66
C GLN A 332 -10.01 8.36 -6.53
N GLU A 333 -10.81 9.16 -7.22
CA GLU A 333 -10.35 10.28 -8.06
C GLU A 333 -10.56 11.62 -7.36
N ARG A 334 -9.73 12.61 -7.67
CA ARG A 334 -9.76 13.98 -7.13
C ARG A 334 -9.23 14.95 -8.20
N GLU A 335 -9.75 16.18 -8.19
CA GLU A 335 -9.34 17.23 -9.15
C GLU A 335 -7.87 17.62 -8.99
N ILE A 336 -7.35 17.62 -7.74
CA ILE A 336 -5.95 17.93 -7.46
C ILE A 336 -5.34 16.83 -6.60
N ILE A 337 -4.21 16.27 -7.06
CA ILE A 337 -3.41 15.30 -6.32
C ILE A 337 -2.08 15.94 -5.94
N LEU A 338 -1.76 15.94 -4.64
CA LEU A 338 -0.44 16.30 -4.12
C LEU A 338 0.29 15.03 -3.69
N ILE A 339 1.40 14.69 -4.36
CA ILE A 339 2.21 13.51 -4.06
C ILE A 339 3.40 13.92 -3.19
N SER A 340 3.59 13.24 -2.06
CA SER A 340 4.78 13.36 -1.20
C SER A 340 5.59 12.07 -1.27
N THR A 341 6.78 12.13 -1.87
CA THR A 341 7.68 10.98 -2.09
C THR A 341 8.60 10.69 -0.89
N VAL A 342 8.77 11.65 0.03
CA VAL A 342 9.46 11.55 1.34
C VAL A 342 10.97 11.31 1.27
N ARG A 343 11.41 10.27 0.55
CA ARG A 343 12.81 9.83 0.50
C ARG A 343 13.76 10.92 0.02
N SER A 344 14.93 10.98 0.66
CA SER A 344 16.03 11.88 0.31
C SER A 344 17.41 11.19 0.25
N SER A 345 17.65 10.12 1.03
CA SER A 345 18.98 9.49 1.15
C SER A 345 19.33 8.45 0.08
N LYS A 346 20.57 8.51 -0.43
CA LYS A 346 21.14 7.53 -1.39
C LYS A 346 21.51 6.18 -0.76
N GLU A 347 21.71 6.11 0.55
CA GLU A 347 22.17 4.88 1.21
C GLU A 347 21.09 3.79 1.31
N LEU A 348 19.82 4.19 1.16
CA LEU A 348 18.67 3.31 1.37
C LEU A 348 18.15 2.65 0.08
N ILE A 349 18.65 3.09 -1.09
CA ILE A 349 18.24 2.60 -2.42
C ILE A 349 18.28 1.06 -2.53
N PRO A 350 19.34 0.37 -2.09
CA PRO A 350 19.39 -1.10 -2.22
C PRO A 350 18.38 -1.80 -1.31
N SER A 351 17.87 -1.13 -0.27
CA SER A 351 16.76 -1.63 0.53
C SER A 351 15.44 -1.37 -0.19
N ASP A 352 15.23 -0.13 -0.64
CA ASP A 352 14.00 0.32 -1.30
C ASP A 352 13.64 -0.47 -2.57
N VAL A 353 14.64 -0.81 -3.39
CA VAL A 353 14.47 -1.62 -4.60
C VAL A 353 14.17 -3.09 -4.25
N ARG A 354 14.83 -3.66 -3.23
CA ARG A 354 14.58 -5.04 -2.76
C ARG A 354 13.18 -5.23 -2.16
N HIS A 355 12.48 -4.14 -1.84
CA HIS A 355 11.22 -4.16 -1.13
C HIS A 355 10.05 -3.54 -1.89
N GLY A 356 10.16 -3.31 -3.21
CA GLY A 356 8.99 -3.04 -4.07
C GLY A 356 8.17 -1.78 -3.71
N LEU A 357 8.79 -0.78 -3.06
CA LEU A 357 8.13 0.48 -2.72
C LEU A 357 7.99 1.36 -3.99
N GLY A 358 6.90 1.16 -4.74
CA GLY A 358 6.65 1.70 -6.09
C GLY A 358 6.58 3.23 -6.27
N PHE A 359 7.00 4.03 -5.28
CA PHE A 359 7.00 5.51 -5.34
C PHE A 359 8.30 6.13 -4.79
N ASN A 360 9.36 5.34 -4.62
CA ASN A 360 10.61 5.88 -4.10
C ASN A 360 11.39 6.67 -5.16
N LYS A 361 12.11 7.72 -4.70
CA LYS A 361 13.59 7.67 -4.60
C LYS A 361 14.37 8.97 -4.18
N ASN A 362 13.92 10.21 -4.45
CA ASN A 362 14.66 11.54 -4.51
C ASN A 362 15.32 11.88 -5.87
N LYS A 363 15.54 13.14 -6.30
CA LYS A 363 15.97 13.53 -7.68
C LYS A 363 17.09 12.66 -8.31
N ASP A 364 18.29 12.59 -7.71
CA ASP A 364 19.44 11.79 -8.19
C ASP A 364 19.19 10.26 -8.22
N VAL A 365 17.98 9.85 -7.88
CA VAL A 365 17.61 8.51 -7.43
C VAL A 365 16.30 8.10 -8.13
N LEU A 366 15.32 9.01 -8.27
CA LEU A 366 14.10 8.94 -9.09
C LEU A 366 14.47 8.89 -10.57
N LEU A 367 15.59 9.53 -10.94
CA LEU A 367 16.19 9.36 -12.26
C LEU A 367 16.82 7.97 -12.46
N LEU A 368 16.94 7.13 -11.40
CA LEU A 368 17.26 5.70 -11.49
C LEU A 368 15.99 4.83 -11.48
N ASP A 369 14.81 5.45 -11.57
CA ASP A 369 13.55 4.76 -11.86
C ASP A 369 13.07 5.20 -13.24
N PRO A 370 12.80 4.29 -14.19
CA PRO A 370 12.48 4.67 -15.55
C PRO A 370 11.16 5.46 -15.64
N TYR A 371 10.19 5.20 -14.77
CA TYR A 371 8.89 5.88 -14.80
C TYR A 371 8.97 7.28 -14.20
N TRP A 372 9.65 7.42 -13.06
CA TRP A 372 9.88 8.74 -12.47
C TRP A 372 10.86 9.59 -13.29
N TYR A 373 11.84 8.98 -13.96
CA TYR A 373 12.67 9.66 -14.94
C TYR A 373 11.82 10.31 -16.04
N LEU A 374 10.87 9.57 -16.63
CA LEU A 374 9.96 10.11 -17.65
C LEU A 374 9.10 11.26 -17.12
N ILE A 375 8.54 11.16 -15.91
CA ILE A 375 7.74 12.23 -15.29
C ILE A 375 8.59 13.48 -15.03
N ILE A 376 9.78 13.32 -14.43
CA ILE A 376 10.68 14.45 -14.14
C ILE A 376 11.19 15.09 -15.43
N LYS A 377 11.58 14.29 -16.42
CA LYS A 377 11.99 14.78 -17.74
C LYS A 377 10.85 15.54 -18.41
N HIS A 378 9.63 15.01 -18.42
CA HIS A 378 8.47 15.72 -18.95
C HIS A 378 8.24 17.07 -18.27
N CYS A 379 8.38 17.14 -16.94
CA CYS A 379 8.30 18.41 -16.21
C CYS A 379 9.43 19.38 -16.57
N VAL A 380 10.65 18.89 -16.82
CA VAL A 380 11.79 19.73 -17.25
C VAL A 380 11.60 20.23 -18.68
N ASP A 381 11.19 19.36 -19.60
CA ASP A 381 10.97 19.68 -21.02
C ASP A 381 9.78 20.66 -21.22
N ASN A 382 8.93 20.86 -20.21
CA ASN A 382 7.78 21.77 -20.21
C ASN A 382 7.93 22.92 -19.19
N ASP A 383 9.13 23.19 -18.65
CA ASP A 383 9.43 24.19 -17.61
C ASP A 383 8.64 24.08 -16.29
N ALA A 384 7.87 23.01 -16.11
CA ALA A 384 7.10 22.72 -14.90
C ALA A 384 7.95 22.15 -13.74
N TYR A 385 9.28 22.12 -13.89
CA TYR A 385 10.23 21.73 -12.86
C TYR A 385 10.69 22.95 -12.04
N ILE A 386 10.48 22.94 -10.73
CA ILE A 386 10.86 24.05 -9.83
C ILE A 386 11.60 23.60 -8.57
N GLY A 387 12.30 24.52 -7.91
CA GLY A 387 12.99 24.28 -6.63
C GLY A 387 14.50 24.17 -6.79
N ARG A 388 15.06 22.97 -6.60
CA ARG A 388 16.51 22.68 -6.73
C ARG A 388 16.99 22.75 -8.18
N ASP A 389 18.27 23.07 -8.37
CA ASP A 389 19.04 23.00 -9.63
C ASP A 389 18.61 21.84 -10.54
N LEU A 390 18.48 22.09 -11.85
CA LEU A 390 18.04 21.12 -12.86
C LEU A 390 18.83 19.79 -12.80
N PRO A 391 18.20 18.64 -13.11
CA PRO A 391 18.92 17.38 -13.14
C PRO A 391 19.86 17.32 -14.35
N GLU A 392 21.01 16.67 -14.19
CA GLU A 392 21.77 16.19 -15.34
C GLU A 392 21.00 15.02 -15.99
N LEU A 393 20.22 15.32 -17.03
CA LEU A 393 19.43 14.35 -17.81
C LEU A 393 20.30 13.63 -18.85
N SER A 394 21.48 13.14 -18.45
CA SER A 394 22.48 12.50 -19.32
C SER A 394 22.37 10.97 -19.39
N VAL A 395 21.40 10.37 -18.69
CA VAL A 395 21.24 8.91 -18.61
C VAL A 395 20.43 8.39 -19.80
N THR A 396 21.15 7.90 -20.82
CA THR A 396 20.55 7.03 -21.85
C THR A 396 20.23 5.68 -21.22
N PHE A 397 18.95 5.40 -20.97
CA PHE A 397 18.49 4.04 -20.71
C PHE A 397 18.58 3.23 -22.01
N MET A 398 19.23 2.08 -21.94
CA MET A 398 19.44 1.12 -23.04
C MET A 398 18.74 -0.20 -22.72
#